data_AF-A0A2U3L8D5-F1
#
_entry.id   AF-A0A2U3L8D5-F1
#
_cell.length_a   1.000
_cell.length_b   1.000
_cell.length_c   1.000
_cell.angle_alpha   90.00
_cell.angle_beta   90.00
_cell.angle_gamma   90.00
#
_symmetry.space_group_name_H-M   'P 1'
#
loop_
_entity.id
_entity.type
_entity.pdbx_description
1 polymer ?
#
loop_
_entity_poly.entity_id
_entity_poly.type
_entity_poly.pdbx_seq_one_letter_code
_entity_poly.pdbx_strand_id
1 'polypeptide(L)'
;MSTYRLTQTTPGSLCFLAFVIHFYVINTLSAGGGAALGFAYNDPDNVVQVSYPNGTSQTITYATCCPHLTASVTDRAGRSTQYTYNPLKRLTEIAYPGGATVSYGHDANMNRTSVTDPNGNATSFSYDTLNRRIRQTDPTGNATSFAYDANGNRTSTTDATGKITSYSYDSMNRVSKVTDPAGSATSYTRDLRGLVTLKTDPFGKNTSFVYDAAGRPTSKTDKNGATLTYACTPVGKLASVTYPGGAQVNNTYDGFGRLTSMQDPHGSSSYSYDAASRLASVTDPKEQCGA
;
A
#
# COMPACT_ATOMS: atom_id res chain seq x y z
N MET A 1 -15.43 -7.09 -38.85
CA MET A 1 -15.65 -8.17 -37.86
C MET A 1 -14.35 -8.95 -37.72
N SER A 2 -13.59 -8.71 -36.65
CA SER A 2 -12.44 -9.55 -36.32
C SER A 2 -12.64 -10.11 -34.93
N THR A 3 -13.12 -11.35 -34.87
CA THR A 3 -13.27 -12.12 -33.64
C THR A 3 -11.90 -12.71 -33.33
N TYR A 4 -11.12 -12.12 -32.41
CA TYR A 4 -9.87 -12.74 -31.96
C TYR A 4 -10.17 -13.70 -30.81
N ARG A 5 -10.06 -15.00 -31.07
CA ARG A 5 -9.92 -16.02 -30.04
C ARG A 5 -8.47 -16.02 -29.57
N LEU A 6 -8.22 -15.53 -28.35
CA LEU A 6 -7.00 -15.85 -27.62
C LEU A 6 -7.23 -17.18 -26.88
N THR A 7 -6.75 -18.28 -27.45
CA THR A 7 -6.62 -19.55 -26.73
C THR A 7 -5.42 -19.47 -25.81
N GLN A 8 -5.65 -19.20 -24.53
CA GLN A 8 -4.65 -19.34 -23.49
C GLN A 8 -4.60 -20.81 -23.04
N THR A 9 -3.59 -21.54 -23.48
CA THR A 9 -3.26 -22.87 -22.94
C THR A 9 -2.09 -22.73 -21.97
N THR A 10 -2.37 -22.32 -20.74
CA THR A 10 -1.68 -22.73 -19.49
C THR A 10 -2.14 -21.87 -18.30
N PRO A 11 -2.37 -22.46 -17.12
CA PRO A 11 -2.74 -21.70 -15.93
C PRO A 11 -1.49 -21.13 -15.26
N GLY A 12 -1.47 -19.82 -15.05
CA GLY A 12 -0.53 -19.17 -14.13
C GLY A 12 0.56 -18.35 -14.80
N SER A 13 0.22 -17.11 -15.18
CA SER A 13 1.06 -15.91 -15.01
C SER A 13 0.35 -14.70 -15.61
N LEU A 14 -0.28 -13.90 -14.75
CA LEU A 14 -0.72 -12.55 -15.07
C LEU A 14 0.50 -11.63 -15.05
N CYS A 15 1.36 -11.69 -16.07
CA CYS A 15 2.35 -10.63 -16.30
C CYS A 15 2.87 -10.72 -17.73
N PHE A 16 3.04 -9.56 -18.37
CA PHE A 16 3.49 -9.31 -19.75
C PHE A 16 2.41 -9.38 -20.85
N LEU A 17 1.81 -8.22 -21.14
CA LEU A 17 1.86 -7.66 -22.49
C LEU A 17 1.58 -6.15 -22.43
N ALA A 18 2.64 -5.35 -22.27
CA ALA A 18 2.60 -3.91 -22.44
C ALA A 18 3.63 -3.55 -23.50
N PHE A 19 3.28 -3.68 -24.79
CA PHE A 19 3.88 -2.94 -25.91
C PHE A 19 2.95 -3.10 -27.13
N VAL A 20 2.69 -1.99 -27.83
CA VAL A 20 1.73 -1.78 -28.93
C VAL A 20 0.29 -1.44 -28.50
N ILE A 21 0.11 -0.29 -27.84
CA ILE A 21 -1.21 0.32 -27.60
C ILE A 21 -1.30 1.56 -28.48
N HIS A 22 -1.99 1.47 -29.62
CA HIS A 22 -2.64 2.62 -30.27
C HIS A 22 -3.95 2.27 -31.02
N PHE A 23 -4.39 0.99 -31.15
CA PHE A 23 -5.65 0.66 -31.85
C PHE A 23 -6.26 -0.71 -31.46
N TYR A 24 -6.54 -0.99 -30.18
CA TYR A 24 -7.26 -2.22 -29.82
C TYR A 24 -8.41 -1.97 -28.86
N VAL A 25 -9.61 -1.85 -29.43
CA VAL A 25 -10.89 -1.87 -28.74
C VAL A 25 -11.24 -3.33 -28.39
N ILE A 26 -11.33 -3.66 -27.11
CA ILE A 26 -11.63 -5.03 -26.65
C ILE A 26 -13.15 -5.19 -26.54
N ASN A 27 -13.78 -5.85 -27.52
CA ASN A 27 -15.24 -6.01 -27.52
C ASN A 27 -15.74 -7.10 -26.56
N THR A 28 -14.89 -8.09 -26.22
CA THR A 28 -15.23 -9.14 -25.25
C THR A 28 -14.02 -9.57 -24.44
N LEU A 29 -14.25 -9.91 -23.17
CA LEU A 29 -13.23 -10.48 -22.27
C LEU A 29 -13.81 -11.70 -21.57
N SER A 30 -13.11 -12.84 -21.63
CA SER A 30 -13.50 -14.08 -20.95
C SER A 30 -12.31 -14.66 -20.20
N ALA A 31 -12.51 -15.02 -18.93
CA ALA A 31 -11.64 -15.96 -18.25
C ALA A 31 -12.12 -17.37 -18.63
N GLY A 32 -11.27 -18.17 -19.28
CA GLY A 32 -11.64 -19.45 -19.92
C GLY A 32 -12.71 -20.24 -19.16
N GLY A 33 -13.87 -20.46 -19.80
CA GLY A 33 -15.04 -21.08 -19.17
C GLY A 33 -16.41 -20.65 -19.70
N GLY A 34 -16.49 -19.75 -20.69
CA GLY A 34 -17.73 -19.46 -21.44
C GLY A 34 -18.53 -18.25 -20.98
N ALA A 35 -18.24 -17.69 -19.80
CA ALA A 35 -18.76 -16.39 -19.39
C ALA A 35 -17.87 -15.27 -19.95
N ALA A 36 -18.44 -14.40 -20.79
CA ALA A 36 -17.74 -13.25 -21.35
C ALA A 36 -18.44 -11.95 -20.98
N LEU A 37 -17.65 -10.94 -20.61
CA LEU A 37 -18.10 -9.55 -20.59
C LEU A 37 -18.14 -9.02 -22.02
N GLY A 38 -19.16 -8.24 -22.34
CA GLY A 38 -19.24 -7.47 -23.59
C GLY A 38 -18.99 -5.98 -23.34
N PHE A 39 -18.33 -5.31 -24.26
CA PHE A 39 -18.05 -3.88 -24.18
C PHE A 39 -18.58 -3.16 -25.43
N ALA A 40 -19.26 -2.04 -25.25
CA ALA A 40 -19.64 -1.13 -26.33
C ALA A 40 -18.91 0.20 -26.16
N TYR A 41 -18.58 0.85 -27.27
CA TYR A 41 -17.72 2.04 -27.31
C TYR A 41 -18.36 3.17 -28.10
N ASN A 42 -18.07 4.43 -27.75
CA ASN A 42 -18.31 5.59 -28.61
C ASN A 42 -17.06 5.92 -29.45
N ASP A 43 -17.15 6.89 -30.35
CA ASP A 43 -15.99 7.60 -30.91
C ASP A 43 -15.65 8.74 -29.93
N PRO A 44 -14.46 8.84 -29.28
CA PRO A 44 -13.12 8.28 -29.59
C PRO A 44 -12.71 7.04 -28.75
N ASP A 45 -13.42 5.94 -28.87
CA ASP A 45 -13.15 4.64 -28.23
C ASP A 45 -13.31 4.60 -26.70
N ASN A 46 -14.22 5.39 -26.12
CA ASN A 46 -14.55 5.22 -24.70
C ASN A 46 -15.63 4.15 -24.49
N VAL A 47 -15.48 3.31 -23.48
CA VAL A 47 -16.49 2.31 -23.10
C VAL A 47 -17.77 3.01 -22.66
N VAL A 48 -18.88 2.82 -23.36
CA VAL A 48 -20.20 3.35 -22.99
C VAL A 48 -21.12 2.30 -22.35
N GLN A 49 -20.80 1.02 -22.50
CA GLN A 49 -21.56 -0.05 -21.87
C GLN A 49 -20.69 -1.28 -21.56
N VAL A 50 -20.93 -1.89 -20.40
CA VAL A 50 -20.39 -3.21 -20.03
C VAL A 50 -21.56 -4.17 -19.82
N SER A 51 -21.66 -5.19 -20.67
CA SER A 51 -22.69 -6.23 -20.63
C SER A 51 -22.17 -7.48 -19.92
N TYR A 52 -22.97 -8.01 -18.99
CA TYR A 52 -22.62 -9.18 -18.17
C TYR A 52 -23.29 -10.45 -18.70
N PRO A 53 -22.71 -11.65 -18.44
CA PRO A 53 -23.27 -12.93 -18.89
C PRO A 53 -24.72 -13.20 -18.48
N ASN A 54 -25.20 -12.58 -17.40
CA ASN A 54 -26.57 -12.69 -16.91
C ASN A 54 -27.54 -11.68 -17.53
N GLY A 55 -27.17 -11.03 -18.65
CA GLY A 55 -28.02 -10.11 -19.42
C GLY A 55 -28.11 -8.69 -18.86
N THR A 56 -27.64 -8.44 -17.64
CA THR A 56 -27.60 -7.08 -17.07
C THR A 56 -26.42 -6.28 -17.62
N SER A 57 -26.52 -4.95 -17.59
CA SER A 57 -25.48 -4.06 -18.11
C SER A 57 -25.20 -2.89 -17.17
N GLN A 58 -24.00 -2.33 -17.27
CA GLN A 58 -23.67 -1.00 -16.75
C GLN A 58 -23.50 -0.05 -17.92
N THR A 59 -23.95 1.20 -17.77
CA THR A 59 -23.75 2.24 -18.80
C THR A 59 -22.87 3.36 -18.26
N ILE A 60 -22.07 3.95 -19.15
CA ILE A 60 -21.15 5.03 -18.85
C ILE A 60 -21.41 6.14 -19.87
N THR A 61 -21.63 7.35 -19.39
CA THR A 61 -21.70 8.55 -20.21
C THR A 61 -20.51 9.44 -19.92
N TYR A 62 -20.17 10.32 -20.86
CA TYR A 62 -18.99 11.18 -20.78
C TYR A 62 -19.37 12.65 -20.84
N ALA A 63 -18.56 13.49 -20.21
CA ALA A 63 -18.79 14.92 -20.09
C ALA A 63 -18.65 15.59 -21.46
N THR A 64 -19.61 16.43 -21.81
CA THR A 64 -19.62 17.14 -23.11
C THR A 64 -18.44 18.10 -23.27
N CYS A 65 -17.98 18.70 -22.17
CA CYS A 65 -16.79 19.54 -22.18
C CYS A 65 -15.49 18.75 -22.45
N CYS A 66 -15.48 17.44 -22.13
CA CYS A 66 -14.30 16.59 -22.12
C CYS A 66 -14.68 15.11 -22.38
N PRO A 67 -14.72 14.64 -23.65
CA PRO A 67 -15.27 13.33 -24.02
C PRO A 67 -14.62 12.09 -23.37
N HIS A 68 -13.49 12.24 -22.67
CA HIS A 68 -12.84 11.16 -21.91
C HIS A 68 -13.11 11.20 -20.39
N LEU A 69 -13.78 12.24 -19.90
CA LEU A 69 -14.18 12.33 -18.49
C LEU A 69 -15.58 11.74 -18.32
N THR A 70 -15.71 10.78 -17.43
CA THR A 70 -17.01 10.16 -17.13
C THR A 70 -17.97 11.20 -16.54
N ALA A 71 -19.15 11.37 -17.12
CA ALA A 71 -20.22 12.21 -16.58
C ALA A 71 -21.19 11.43 -15.70
N SER A 72 -21.46 10.16 -16.01
CA SER A 72 -22.31 9.31 -15.19
C SER A 72 -22.01 7.84 -15.41
N VAL A 73 -22.13 7.05 -14.35
CA VAL A 73 -22.13 5.58 -14.39
C VAL A 73 -23.47 5.11 -13.83
N THR A 74 -24.21 4.34 -14.63
CA THR A 74 -25.41 3.64 -14.18
C THR A 74 -25.09 2.18 -13.98
N ASP A 75 -25.31 1.69 -12.76
CA ASP A 75 -25.01 0.31 -12.41
C ASP A 75 -26.06 -0.68 -12.94
N ARG A 76 -25.84 -1.97 -12.65
CA ARG A 76 -26.68 -3.08 -13.12
C ARG A 76 -28.10 -3.07 -12.54
N ALA A 77 -28.35 -2.26 -11.51
CA ALA A 77 -29.64 -2.07 -10.88
C ALA A 77 -30.33 -0.76 -11.35
N GLY A 78 -29.77 -0.06 -12.34
CA GLY A 78 -30.32 1.20 -12.85
C GLY A 78 -30.02 2.41 -11.96
N ARG A 79 -29.18 2.27 -10.94
CA ARG A 79 -28.81 3.37 -10.03
C ARG A 79 -27.66 4.16 -10.63
N SER A 80 -27.80 5.49 -10.70
CA SER A 80 -26.85 6.37 -11.38
C SER A 80 -25.98 7.18 -10.40
N THR A 81 -24.67 7.17 -10.62
CA THR A 81 -23.70 8.08 -9.98
C THR A 81 -23.26 9.10 -11.03
N GLN A 82 -23.35 10.40 -10.71
CA GLN A 82 -23.01 11.49 -11.62
C GLN A 82 -21.74 12.21 -11.16
N TYR A 83 -21.00 12.78 -12.12
CA TYR A 83 -19.72 13.45 -11.91
C TYR A 83 -19.75 14.81 -12.61
N THR A 84 -19.51 15.87 -11.86
CA THR A 84 -19.50 17.25 -12.37
C THR A 84 -18.08 17.78 -12.38
N TYR A 85 -17.70 18.51 -13.44
CA TYR A 85 -16.37 19.09 -13.59
C TYR A 85 -16.44 20.60 -13.79
N ASN A 86 -15.43 21.31 -13.30
CA ASN A 86 -15.25 22.73 -13.62
C ASN A 86 -14.67 22.93 -15.04
N PRO A 87 -14.58 24.18 -15.57
CA PRO A 87 -14.00 24.46 -16.89
C PRO A 87 -12.53 24.02 -17.05
N LEU A 88 -11.80 23.87 -15.94
CA LEU A 88 -10.44 23.34 -15.92
C LEU A 88 -10.40 21.80 -15.82
N LYS A 89 -11.54 21.13 -16.08
CA LYS A 89 -11.69 19.68 -16.18
C LYS A 89 -11.46 18.93 -14.85
N ARG A 90 -11.70 19.61 -13.72
CA ARG A 90 -11.50 19.05 -12.37
C ARG A 90 -12.83 18.67 -11.77
N LEU A 91 -12.89 17.48 -11.17
CA LEU A 91 -14.08 16.96 -10.51
C LEU A 91 -14.49 17.88 -9.35
N THR A 92 -15.67 18.49 -9.42
CA THR A 92 -16.21 19.36 -8.37
C THR A 92 -17.32 18.72 -7.56
N GLU A 93 -17.97 17.68 -8.09
CA GLU A 93 -19.05 16.99 -7.39
C GLU A 93 -19.19 15.54 -7.87
N ILE A 94 -19.51 14.65 -6.93
CA ILE A 94 -20.06 13.31 -7.18
C ILE A 94 -21.47 13.29 -6.58
N ALA A 95 -22.48 12.98 -7.37
CA ALA A 95 -23.84 12.76 -6.89
C ALA A 95 -24.17 11.27 -6.95
N TYR A 96 -24.47 10.67 -5.80
CA TYR A 96 -24.79 9.26 -5.66
C TYR A 96 -26.30 9.00 -5.87
N PRO A 97 -26.67 7.74 -6.18
CA PRO A 97 -28.06 7.32 -6.13
C PRO A 97 -28.66 7.64 -4.75
N GLY A 98 -29.83 8.29 -4.74
CA GLY A 98 -30.49 8.72 -3.49
C GLY A 98 -30.19 10.16 -3.06
N GLY A 99 -29.43 10.93 -3.85
CA GLY A 99 -29.28 12.39 -3.68
C GLY A 99 -28.13 12.82 -2.77
N ALA A 100 -27.44 11.87 -2.13
CA ALA A 100 -26.20 12.15 -1.40
C ALA A 100 -25.12 12.68 -2.35
N THR A 101 -24.44 13.77 -1.98
CA THR A 101 -23.37 14.36 -2.81
C THR A 101 -22.06 14.47 -2.05
N VAL A 102 -20.94 14.44 -2.78
CA VAL A 102 -19.62 14.81 -2.28
C VAL A 102 -19.10 15.91 -3.17
N SER A 103 -18.70 17.06 -2.62
CA SER A 103 -18.20 18.19 -3.40
C SER A 103 -16.76 18.54 -3.09
N TYR A 104 -16.08 19.17 -4.06
CA TYR A 104 -14.66 19.43 -4.03
C TYR A 104 -14.33 20.87 -4.47
N GLY A 105 -13.61 21.60 -3.62
CA GLY A 105 -12.99 22.87 -3.97
C GLY A 105 -11.60 22.68 -4.58
N HIS A 106 -11.20 23.57 -5.49
CA HIS A 106 -9.86 23.59 -6.08
C HIS A 106 -9.30 25.01 -6.15
N ASP A 107 -7.98 25.18 -5.99
CA ASP A 107 -7.28 26.45 -6.24
C ASP A 107 -6.86 26.60 -7.72
N ALA A 108 -6.19 27.70 -8.11
CA ALA A 108 -5.75 27.89 -9.49
C ALA A 108 -4.74 26.82 -9.97
N ASN A 109 -3.94 26.27 -9.04
CA ASN A 109 -2.83 25.34 -9.31
C ASN A 109 -3.26 23.87 -9.37
N MET A 110 -4.57 23.58 -9.43
CA MET A 110 -5.14 22.22 -9.43
C MET A 110 -5.11 21.51 -8.09
N ASN A 111 -4.73 22.17 -7.00
CA ASN A 111 -4.78 21.54 -5.69
C ASN A 111 -6.21 21.54 -5.17
N ARG A 112 -6.61 20.45 -4.51
CA ARG A 112 -7.91 20.33 -3.85
C ARG A 112 -7.93 21.14 -2.56
N THR A 113 -8.77 22.15 -2.46
CA THR A 113 -8.89 23.05 -1.29
C THR A 113 -9.99 22.64 -0.32
N SER A 114 -10.95 21.81 -0.75
CA SER A 114 -11.96 21.24 0.16
C SER A 114 -12.51 19.90 -0.31
N VAL A 115 -13.05 19.14 0.63
CA VAL A 115 -13.93 17.98 0.42
C VAL A 115 -15.11 18.16 1.37
N THR A 116 -16.32 18.18 0.85
CA THR A 116 -17.55 18.20 1.66
C THR A 116 -18.26 16.87 1.49
N ASP A 117 -18.54 16.19 2.60
CA ASP A 117 -19.26 14.91 2.62
C ASP A 117 -20.79 15.10 2.40
N PRO A 118 -21.57 14.01 2.25
CA PRO A 118 -23.02 14.12 2.08
C PRO A 118 -23.79 14.72 3.26
N ASN A 119 -23.18 14.80 4.44
CA ASN A 119 -23.76 15.42 5.63
C ASN A 119 -23.44 16.92 5.71
N GLY A 120 -22.72 17.48 4.73
CA GLY A 120 -22.28 18.88 4.73
C GLY A 120 -21.01 19.13 5.54
N ASN A 121 -20.33 18.09 6.04
CA ASN A 121 -19.10 18.23 6.79
C ASN A 121 -17.94 18.53 5.83
N ALA A 122 -17.35 19.71 5.95
CA ALA A 122 -16.28 20.17 5.07
C ALA A 122 -14.89 20.03 5.71
N THR A 123 -14.00 19.29 5.06
CA THR A 123 -12.56 19.33 5.33
C THR A 123 -11.90 20.29 4.35
N SER A 124 -11.08 21.23 4.82
CA SER A 124 -10.37 22.19 3.98
C SER A 124 -8.85 22.00 4.01
N PHE A 125 -8.19 22.45 2.95
CA PHE A 125 -6.75 22.33 2.74
C PHE A 125 -6.18 23.64 2.21
N SER A 126 -4.97 23.99 2.65
CA SER A 126 -4.19 25.10 2.07
C SER A 126 -2.80 24.63 1.69
N TYR A 127 -2.20 25.31 0.72
CA TYR A 127 -0.96 24.93 0.08
C TYR A 127 0.02 26.10 0.06
N ASP A 128 1.31 25.80 0.08
CA ASP A 128 2.35 26.80 -0.20
C ASP A 128 2.51 27.04 -1.72
N THR A 129 3.42 27.94 -2.09
CA THR A 129 3.71 28.30 -3.47
C THR A 129 4.29 27.16 -4.31
N LEU A 130 4.76 26.08 -3.66
CA LEU A 130 5.26 24.87 -4.29
C LEU A 130 4.20 23.77 -4.36
N ASN A 131 2.92 24.11 -4.11
CA ASN A 131 1.77 23.20 -4.12
C ASN A 131 1.85 22.09 -3.07
N ARG A 132 2.56 22.33 -1.96
CA ARG A 132 2.64 21.40 -0.82
C ARG A 132 1.63 21.81 0.22
N ARG A 133 0.86 20.85 0.72
CA ARG A 133 -0.18 21.11 1.71
C ARG A 133 0.42 21.58 3.04
N ILE A 134 0.15 22.81 3.47
CA ILE A 134 0.64 23.40 4.72
C ILE A 134 -0.39 23.37 5.85
N ARG A 135 -1.68 23.18 5.53
CA ARG A 135 -2.74 23.08 6.54
C ARG A 135 -3.86 22.17 6.08
N GLN A 136 -4.44 21.44 7.01
CA GLN A 136 -5.69 20.71 6.88
C GLN A 136 -6.59 21.09 8.06
N THR A 137 -7.85 21.39 7.81
CA THR A 137 -8.85 21.66 8.85
C THR A 137 -10.02 20.73 8.68
N ASP A 138 -10.36 20.02 9.75
CA ASP A 138 -11.50 19.12 9.77
C ASP A 138 -12.83 19.90 9.91
N PRO A 139 -13.98 19.21 9.78
CA PRO A 139 -15.30 19.86 9.86
C PRO A 139 -15.60 20.51 11.21
N THR A 140 -14.90 20.11 12.28
CA THR A 140 -15.05 20.66 13.63
C THR A 140 -14.13 21.86 13.89
N GLY A 141 -13.33 22.27 12.90
CA GLY A 141 -12.41 23.39 12.99
C GLY A 141 -11.02 23.02 13.54
N ASN A 142 -10.78 21.76 13.89
CA ASN A 142 -9.46 21.30 14.34
C ASN A 142 -8.49 21.32 13.15
N ALA A 143 -7.31 21.92 13.35
CA ALA A 143 -6.37 22.14 12.28
C ALA A 143 -5.02 21.48 12.52
N THR A 144 -4.54 20.75 11.52
CA THR A 144 -3.18 20.22 11.47
C THR A 144 -2.37 21.00 10.45
N SER A 145 -1.20 21.49 10.85
CA SER A 145 -0.29 22.27 9.99
C SER A 145 1.01 21.50 9.71
N PHE A 146 1.61 21.76 8.55
CA PHE A 146 2.80 21.08 8.08
C PHE A 146 3.85 22.10 7.63
N ALA A 147 5.10 21.89 8.02
CA ALA A 147 6.24 22.65 7.53
C ALA A 147 7.15 21.75 6.69
N TYR A 148 7.89 22.37 5.77
CA TYR A 148 8.74 21.67 4.82
C TYR A 148 10.09 22.35 4.65
N ASP A 149 11.13 21.58 4.37
CA ASP A 149 12.43 22.10 3.94
C ASP A 149 12.43 22.42 2.43
N ALA A 150 13.58 22.89 1.91
CA ALA A 150 13.76 23.20 0.49
C ALA A 150 13.71 21.97 -0.43
N ASN A 151 13.99 20.77 0.09
CA ASN A 151 13.96 19.52 -0.66
C ASN A 151 12.55 18.91 -0.74
N GLY A 152 11.56 19.52 -0.09
CA GLY A 152 10.19 19.00 -0.04
C GLY A 152 9.95 18.02 1.10
N ASN A 153 10.91 17.84 2.01
CA ASN A 153 10.72 16.99 3.16
C ASN A 153 9.92 17.71 4.24
N ARG A 154 9.00 17.01 4.91
CA ARG A 154 8.19 17.60 5.98
C ARG A 154 8.99 17.72 7.27
N THR A 155 9.36 18.93 7.67
CA THR A 155 10.15 19.17 8.88
C THR A 155 9.33 19.18 10.16
N SER A 156 8.03 19.48 10.09
CA SER A 156 7.16 19.37 11.26
C SER A 156 5.70 19.10 10.91
N THR A 157 4.99 18.50 11.87
CA THR A 157 3.53 18.42 11.93
C THR A 157 3.08 19.04 13.24
N THR A 158 2.20 20.04 13.20
CA THR A 158 1.55 20.64 14.37
C THR A 158 0.11 20.19 14.39
N ASP A 159 -0.33 19.47 15.44
CA ASP A 159 -1.71 19.05 15.57
C ASP A 159 -2.65 20.19 16.05
N ALA A 160 -3.94 19.89 16.13
CA ALA A 160 -4.96 20.87 16.52
C ALA A 160 -4.81 21.40 17.95
N THR A 161 -4.08 20.69 18.81
CA THR A 161 -3.77 21.13 20.18
C THR A 161 -2.48 21.95 20.26
N GLY A 162 -1.83 22.22 19.13
CA GLY A 162 -0.56 22.94 19.05
C GLY A 162 0.66 22.07 19.36
N LYS A 163 0.51 20.75 19.51
CA LYS A 163 1.61 19.84 19.76
C LYS A 163 2.39 19.58 18.47
N ILE A 164 3.71 19.70 18.55
CA ILE A 164 4.59 19.64 17.39
C ILE A 164 5.38 18.33 17.38
N THR A 165 5.26 17.57 16.30
CA THR A 165 6.20 16.50 15.97
C THR A 165 7.17 17.02 14.91
N SER A 166 8.47 16.89 15.14
CA SER A 166 9.52 17.38 14.23
C SER A 166 10.30 16.23 13.61
N TYR A 167 10.73 16.42 12.37
CA TYR A 167 11.48 15.44 11.58
C TYR A 167 12.79 16.04 11.08
N SER A 168 13.87 15.29 11.22
CA SER A 168 15.14 15.59 10.57
C SER A 168 15.45 14.53 9.51
N TYR A 169 16.23 14.93 8.52
CA TYR A 169 16.53 14.11 7.36
C TYR A 169 18.04 13.93 7.21
N ASP A 170 18.47 12.79 6.68
CA ASP A 170 19.84 12.58 6.24
C ASP A 170 20.08 13.19 4.85
N SER A 171 21.33 13.13 4.37
CA SER A 171 21.72 13.67 3.07
C SER A 171 21.03 12.99 1.86
N MET A 172 20.34 11.87 2.07
CA MET A 172 19.56 11.17 1.07
C MET A 172 18.06 11.44 1.21
N ASN A 173 17.66 12.49 1.95
CA ASN A 173 16.27 12.86 2.21
C ASN A 173 15.45 11.77 2.91
N ARG A 174 16.09 10.94 3.74
CA ARG A 174 15.40 9.91 4.55
C ARG A 174 15.31 10.41 5.99
N VAL A 175 14.21 10.10 6.69
CA VAL A 175 14.04 10.49 8.10
C VAL A 175 15.17 9.90 8.95
N SER A 176 15.96 10.78 9.56
CA SER A 176 17.08 10.47 10.45
C SER A 176 16.76 10.71 11.91
N LYS A 177 15.75 11.54 12.22
CA LYS A 177 15.27 11.79 13.59
C LYS A 177 13.79 12.13 13.58
N VAL A 178 13.06 11.61 14.57
CA VAL A 178 11.69 12.02 14.90
C VAL A 178 11.69 12.49 16.34
N THR A 179 11.20 13.69 16.59
CA THR A 179 11.02 14.26 17.93
C THR A 179 9.54 14.46 18.19
N ASP A 180 9.02 13.82 19.22
CA ASP A 180 7.62 13.94 19.61
C ASP A 180 7.33 15.27 20.32
N PRO A 181 6.05 15.58 20.61
CA PRO A 181 5.69 16.82 21.29
C PRO A 181 6.23 16.97 22.72
N ALA A 182 6.63 15.88 23.37
CA ALA A 182 7.25 15.90 24.68
C ALA A 182 8.78 16.13 24.61
N GLY A 183 9.34 16.27 23.39
CA GLY A 183 10.77 16.42 23.16
C GLY A 183 11.53 15.09 23.14
N SER A 184 10.84 13.96 23.26
CA SER A 184 11.47 12.64 23.18
C SER A 184 11.82 12.33 21.73
N ALA A 185 13.08 11.97 21.49
CA ALA A 185 13.61 11.81 20.14
C ALA A 185 14.07 10.38 19.85
N THR A 186 13.65 9.84 18.70
CA THR A 186 14.20 8.60 18.15
C THR A 186 15.01 8.93 16.89
N SER A 187 16.25 8.46 16.79
CA SER A 187 17.10 8.66 15.61
C SER A 187 17.47 7.36 14.91
N TYR A 188 17.80 7.48 13.62
CA TYR A 188 18.11 6.39 12.71
C TYR A 188 19.38 6.71 11.91
N THR A 189 20.31 5.78 11.89
CA THR A 189 21.42 5.75 10.93
C THR A 189 21.12 4.67 9.91
N ARG A 190 21.40 4.97 8.63
CA ARG A 190 21.17 4.05 7.51
C ARG A 190 22.42 3.94 6.65
N ASP A 191 22.62 2.76 6.07
CA ASP A 191 23.64 2.57 5.04
C ASP A 191 23.21 3.17 3.69
N LEU A 192 24.06 3.03 2.66
CA LEU A 192 23.80 3.52 1.31
C LEU A 192 22.62 2.80 0.62
N ARG A 193 22.25 1.60 1.09
CA ARG A 193 21.10 0.84 0.58
C ARG A 193 19.78 1.24 1.24
N GLY A 194 19.84 2.07 2.29
CA GLY A 194 18.66 2.48 3.05
C GLY A 194 18.33 1.59 4.24
N LEU A 195 19.16 0.62 4.58
CA LEU A 195 18.94 -0.28 5.71
C LEU A 195 19.36 0.41 7.01
N VAL A 196 18.54 0.31 8.06
CA VAL A 196 18.81 0.94 9.37
C VAL A 196 19.92 0.18 10.07
N THR A 197 21.09 0.78 10.26
CA THR A 197 22.21 0.18 10.97
C THR A 197 22.23 0.52 12.46
N LEU A 198 21.60 1.63 12.84
CA LEU A 198 21.47 2.07 14.22
C LEU A 198 20.14 2.76 14.45
N LYS A 199 19.46 2.40 15.53
CA LYS A 199 18.32 3.11 16.09
C LYS A 199 18.67 3.56 17.51
N THR A 200 18.51 4.84 17.81
CA THR A 200 18.67 5.37 19.17
C THR A 200 17.30 5.79 19.69
N ASP A 201 16.92 5.29 20.86
CA ASP A 201 15.66 5.64 21.51
C ASP A 201 15.75 6.98 22.28
N PRO A 202 14.62 7.51 22.80
CA PRO A 202 14.62 8.77 23.55
C PRO A 202 15.50 8.81 24.80
N PHE A 203 15.90 7.64 25.32
CA PHE A 203 16.78 7.53 26.49
C PHE A 203 18.25 7.36 26.10
N GLY A 204 18.58 7.53 24.81
CA GLY A 204 19.93 7.38 24.27
C GLY A 204 20.39 5.94 24.15
N LYS A 205 19.48 4.95 24.26
CA LYS A 205 19.85 3.53 24.11
C LYS A 205 19.80 3.11 22.66
N ASN A 206 20.80 2.31 22.28
CA ASN A 206 21.07 1.95 20.89
C ASN A 206 20.63 0.52 20.58
N THR A 207 19.93 0.34 19.47
CA THR A 207 19.72 -0.96 18.83
C THR A 207 20.40 -0.93 17.47
N SER A 208 21.38 -1.79 17.23
CA SER A 208 22.12 -1.86 15.97
C SER A 208 21.79 -3.10 15.17
N PHE A 209 21.96 -2.99 13.85
CA PHE A 209 21.71 -4.07 12.89
C PHE A 209 22.88 -4.17 11.91
N VAL A 210 23.24 -5.40 11.59
CA VAL A 210 24.20 -5.73 10.54
C VAL A 210 23.49 -6.53 9.47
N TYR A 211 23.84 -6.28 8.21
CA TYR A 211 23.22 -6.93 7.06
C TYR A 211 24.28 -7.52 6.15
N ASP A 212 23.95 -8.62 5.49
CA ASP A 212 24.76 -9.14 4.39
C ASP A 212 24.58 -8.31 3.11
N ALA A 213 25.26 -8.68 2.02
CA ALA A 213 25.19 -7.99 0.73
C ALA A 213 23.77 -7.96 0.12
N ALA A 214 22.96 -8.99 0.36
CA ALA A 214 21.57 -9.08 -0.11
C ALA A 214 20.58 -8.28 0.76
N GLY A 215 21.07 -7.62 1.82
CA GLY A 215 20.26 -6.80 2.72
C GLY A 215 19.51 -7.62 3.79
N ARG A 216 19.91 -8.87 4.01
CA ARG A 216 19.32 -9.73 5.04
C ARG A 216 20.04 -9.49 6.36
N PRO A 217 19.33 -9.44 7.50
CA PRO A 217 19.96 -9.19 8.79
C PRO A 217 20.87 -10.37 9.15
N THR A 218 22.10 -10.09 9.56
CA THR A 218 23.07 -11.06 10.09
C THR A 218 23.29 -10.88 11.59
N SER A 219 23.00 -9.69 12.12
CA SER A 219 23.06 -9.44 13.55
C SER A 219 22.10 -8.34 13.99
N LYS A 220 21.63 -8.44 15.23
CA LYS A 220 20.91 -7.40 15.96
C LYS A 220 21.45 -7.31 17.38
N THR A 221 21.92 -6.15 17.78
CA THR A 221 22.25 -5.85 19.18
C THR A 221 21.14 -4.98 19.75
N ASP A 222 20.54 -5.40 20.85
CA ASP A 222 19.46 -4.66 21.51
C ASP A 222 19.98 -3.51 22.39
N LYS A 223 19.04 -2.74 22.94
CA LYS A 223 19.29 -1.59 23.82
C LYS A 223 20.07 -1.90 25.10
N ASN A 224 20.16 -3.18 25.47
CA ASN A 224 20.88 -3.66 26.65
C ASN A 224 22.25 -4.28 26.28
N GLY A 225 22.61 -4.32 24.99
CA GLY A 225 23.86 -4.92 24.49
C GLY A 225 23.76 -6.41 24.16
N ALA A 226 22.60 -7.05 24.36
CA ALA A 226 22.41 -8.44 23.99
C ALA A 226 22.37 -8.57 22.45
N THR A 227 23.22 -9.43 21.92
CA THR A 227 23.39 -9.62 20.47
C THR A 227 22.83 -10.96 20.02
N LEU A 228 21.91 -10.90 19.05
CA LEU A 228 21.48 -12.02 18.24
C LEU A 228 22.28 -12.05 16.94
N THR A 229 22.65 -13.24 16.48
CA THR A 229 23.17 -13.44 15.11
C THR A 229 22.24 -14.35 14.32
N TYR A 230 22.12 -14.07 13.02
CA TYR A 230 21.20 -14.75 12.13
C TYR A 230 21.98 -15.38 10.98
N ALA A 231 21.61 -16.61 10.61
CA ALA A 231 22.00 -17.20 9.33
C ALA A 231 20.76 -17.36 8.45
N CYS A 232 20.89 -17.00 7.17
CA CYS A 232 19.82 -17.18 6.18
C CYS A 232 20.23 -18.22 5.12
N THR A 233 19.26 -19.00 4.65
CA THR A 233 19.43 -19.88 3.48
C THR A 233 19.69 -19.04 2.22
N PRO A 234 20.20 -19.63 1.12
CA PRO A 234 20.42 -18.90 -0.14
C PRO A 234 19.17 -18.19 -0.66
N VAL A 235 17.98 -18.78 -0.47
CA VAL A 235 16.68 -18.21 -0.86
C VAL A 235 16.09 -17.22 0.16
N GLY A 236 16.86 -16.84 1.18
CA GLY A 236 16.50 -15.77 2.13
C GLY A 236 15.61 -16.21 3.31
N LYS A 237 15.48 -17.50 3.59
CA LYS A 237 14.75 -18.00 4.78
C LYS A 237 15.67 -18.04 5.99
N LEU A 238 15.15 -17.78 7.18
CA LEU A 238 15.93 -17.80 8.42
C LEU A 238 16.32 -19.23 8.77
N ALA A 239 17.61 -19.57 8.62
CA ALA A 239 18.15 -20.89 8.91
C ALA A 239 18.52 -21.06 10.38
N SER A 240 19.09 -20.03 11.01
CA SER A 240 19.37 -20.09 12.44
C SER A 240 19.36 -18.71 13.12
N VAL A 241 19.08 -18.73 14.42
CA VAL A 241 19.24 -17.62 15.36
C VAL A 241 20.15 -18.07 16.48
N THR A 242 21.21 -17.33 16.76
CA THR A 242 22.05 -17.54 17.95
C THR A 242 21.79 -16.44 18.96
N TYR A 243 21.51 -16.84 20.20
CA TYR A 243 21.26 -15.96 21.34
C TYR A 243 22.56 -15.59 22.06
N PRO A 244 22.55 -14.52 22.86
CA PRO A 244 23.63 -14.26 23.81
C PRO A 244 23.88 -15.50 24.68
N GLY A 245 25.13 -15.90 24.82
CA GLY A 245 25.49 -17.14 25.53
C GLY A 245 25.52 -18.40 24.65
N GLY A 246 25.23 -18.29 23.36
CA GLY A 246 25.49 -19.36 22.37
C GLY A 246 24.35 -20.35 22.14
N ALA A 247 23.25 -20.23 22.88
CA ALA A 247 22.04 -20.99 22.60
C ALA A 247 21.52 -20.70 21.19
N GLN A 248 21.02 -21.71 20.47
CA GLN A 248 20.59 -21.56 19.08
C GLN A 248 19.19 -22.10 18.82
N VAL A 249 18.51 -21.49 17.86
CA VAL A 249 17.33 -22.03 17.20
C VAL A 249 17.68 -22.26 15.73
N ASN A 250 17.47 -23.47 15.22
CA ASN A 250 17.77 -23.88 13.84
C ASN A 250 16.49 -24.30 13.12
N ASN A 251 16.31 -23.83 11.89
CA ASN A 251 15.14 -24.10 11.06
C ASN A 251 15.54 -24.83 9.78
N THR A 252 14.76 -25.83 9.40
CA THR A 252 14.86 -26.51 8.10
C THR A 252 13.58 -26.33 7.31
N TYR A 253 13.70 -26.39 5.98
CA TYR A 253 12.60 -26.13 5.06
C TYR A 253 12.57 -27.18 3.95
N ASP A 254 11.39 -27.44 3.40
CA ASP A 254 11.24 -28.27 2.19
C ASP A 254 11.57 -27.50 0.89
N GLY A 255 11.44 -28.17 -0.26
CA GLY A 255 11.70 -27.57 -1.58
C GLY A 255 10.74 -26.44 -1.99
N PHE A 256 9.56 -26.36 -1.36
CA PHE A 256 8.63 -25.22 -1.49
C PHE A 256 8.95 -24.12 -0.45
N GLY A 257 9.94 -24.37 0.39
CA GLY A 257 10.42 -23.54 1.47
C GLY A 257 9.45 -23.44 2.65
N ARG A 258 8.55 -24.41 2.83
CA ARG A 258 7.72 -24.48 4.03
C ARG A 258 8.59 -25.02 5.17
N LEU A 259 8.42 -24.49 6.39
CA LEU A 259 9.19 -24.91 7.57
C LEU A 259 8.89 -26.37 7.87
N THR A 260 9.90 -27.23 8.00
CA THR A 260 9.74 -28.67 8.29
C THR A 260 10.27 -29.06 9.65
N SER A 261 11.26 -28.33 10.18
CA SER A 261 11.71 -28.50 11.57
C SER A 261 12.20 -27.19 12.16
N MET A 262 11.96 -27.03 13.47
CA MET A 262 12.56 -26.00 14.31
C MET A 262 13.19 -26.70 15.52
N GLN A 263 14.50 -26.59 15.67
CA GLN A 263 15.25 -27.09 16.82
C GLN A 263 15.67 -25.93 17.69
N ASP A 264 15.32 -25.96 18.97
CA ASP A 264 15.77 -25.00 19.98
C ASP A 264 16.62 -25.74 21.06
N PRO A 265 17.15 -25.05 22.09
CA PRO A 265 17.92 -25.70 23.16
C PRO A 265 17.12 -26.69 24.02
N HIS A 266 15.83 -26.84 23.75
CA HIS A 266 14.86 -27.55 24.55
C HIS A 266 14.22 -28.73 23.82
N GLY A 267 14.37 -28.83 22.50
CA GLY A 267 13.85 -29.92 21.69
C GLY A 267 13.72 -29.54 20.21
N SER A 268 13.15 -30.44 19.43
CA SER A 268 12.89 -30.21 18.01
C SER A 268 11.42 -30.41 17.68
N SER A 269 10.77 -29.36 17.19
CA SER A 269 9.42 -29.44 16.64
C SER A 269 9.49 -29.75 15.14
N SER A 270 8.53 -30.53 14.62
CA SER A 270 8.43 -30.90 13.21
C SER A 270 7.06 -30.57 12.63
N TYR A 271 7.02 -30.22 11.34
CA TYR A 271 5.84 -29.71 10.65
C TYR A 271 5.62 -30.49 9.35
N SER A 272 4.39 -30.89 9.07
CA SER A 272 4.00 -31.53 7.80
C SER A 272 2.87 -30.76 7.12
N TYR A 273 2.71 -30.95 5.81
CA TYR A 273 1.73 -30.22 5.01
C TYR A 273 0.98 -31.18 4.09
N ASP A 274 -0.28 -30.87 3.83
CA ASP A 274 -1.09 -31.60 2.85
C ASP A 274 -0.76 -31.17 1.40
N ALA A 275 -1.40 -31.84 0.44
CA ALA A 275 -1.21 -31.57 -0.99
C ALA A 275 -1.67 -30.15 -1.42
N ALA A 276 -2.52 -29.50 -0.63
CA ALA A 276 -2.96 -28.12 -0.84
C ALA A 276 -2.04 -27.10 -0.14
N SER A 277 -0.89 -27.54 0.39
CA SER A 277 0.07 -26.72 1.15
C SER A 277 -0.48 -26.11 2.43
N ARG A 278 -1.49 -26.73 3.03
CA ARG A 278 -1.97 -26.39 4.37
C ARG A 278 -1.20 -27.22 5.40
N LEU A 279 -0.97 -26.65 6.58
CA LEU A 279 -0.33 -27.36 7.69
C LEU A 279 -1.19 -28.58 8.10
N ALA A 280 -0.60 -29.77 8.04
CA ALA A 280 -1.27 -31.04 8.31
C ALA A 280 -0.96 -31.57 9.72
N SER A 281 0.26 -31.40 10.21
CA SER A 281 0.61 -31.74 11.60
C SER A 281 1.74 -30.88 12.15
N VAL A 282 1.75 -30.74 13.47
CA VAL A 282 2.87 -30.25 14.26
C VAL A 282 3.17 -31.31 15.31
N THR A 283 4.44 -31.67 15.48
CA THR A 283 4.90 -32.50 16.58
C THR A 283 5.87 -31.68 17.38
N ASP A 284 5.55 -31.39 18.64
CA ASP A 284 6.42 -30.68 19.56
C ASP A 284 6.74 -31.61 20.75
N PRO A 285 8.01 -31.93 21.02
CA PRO A 285 8.38 -32.78 22.14
C PRO A 285 8.02 -32.19 23.50
N LYS A 286 7.65 -30.91 23.57
CA LYS A 286 7.17 -30.23 24.78
C LYS A 286 5.65 -30.10 24.89
N GLU A 287 4.86 -30.63 23.95
CA GLU A 287 3.42 -30.88 24.20
C GLU A 287 3.18 -32.16 25.03
N GLN A 288 3.98 -32.38 26.07
CA GLN A 288 3.51 -33.10 27.25
C GLN A 288 2.92 -32.09 28.23
N CYS A 289 1.77 -31.49 27.86
CA CYS A 289 0.83 -31.05 28.88
C CYS A 289 0.35 -32.31 29.61
N GLY A 290 0.81 -32.48 30.84
CA GLY A 290 0.32 -33.53 31.73
C GLY A 290 -1.21 -33.52 31.78
N ALA A 291 -1.80 -34.70 31.61
CA ALA A 291 -3.16 -34.99 32.02
C ALA A 291 -3.27 -34.96 33.55
#